data_AF-W6KXC5-F1
#
_entry.id   AF-W6KXC5-F1
#
_cell.length_a   1.000
_cell.length_b   1.000
_cell.length_c   1.000
_cell.angle_alpha   90.00
_cell.angle_beta   90.00
_cell.angle_gamma   90.00
#
_symmetry.space_group_name_H-M   'P 1'
#
loop_
_entity.id
_entity.type
_entity.pdbx_description
1 polymer ?
#
loop_
_entity_poly.entity_id
_entity_poly.type
_entity_poly.pdbx_seq_one_letter_code
_entity_poly.pdbx_strand_id
1 'polypeptide(L)'
;MSTSVATCIDKSLWRLSRSDFNELVNQFRTGRYAWVVREKVKALEGLVTWLEGNHRLMQPNRSEVLVHLYVVYNASYSLPQLCFSPASWDDFPHIHEFLPRLLFTNIAEQNSLHDSGSERPLVSYTYVDDLQTMVYTVHPCDTSGLMTCGNLDGLKGNALRIFLQVMAPFISLPTVFIPDDVAL
;
A
#
# COMPACT_ATOMS: atom_id res chain seq x y z
N MET A 1 17.55 -5.95 36.14
CA MET A 1 18.07 -4.96 35.17
C MET A 1 17.95 -5.56 33.80
N SER A 2 17.04 -5.09 32.97
CA SER A 2 17.01 -5.40 31.54
C SER A 2 16.70 -4.10 30.81
N THR A 3 17.75 -3.50 30.27
CA THR A 3 17.72 -2.30 29.44
C THR A 3 17.09 -2.66 28.10
N SER A 4 15.80 -2.39 27.95
CA SER A 4 15.19 -2.24 26.63
C SER A 4 15.69 -0.91 26.06
N VAL A 5 16.81 -0.96 25.35
CA VAL A 5 17.17 0.11 24.42
C VAL A 5 16.11 0.05 23.33
N ALA A 6 15.06 0.86 23.47
CA ALA A 6 14.23 1.24 22.34
C ALA A 6 15.19 1.90 21.35
N THR A 7 15.68 1.11 20.41
CA THR A 7 16.50 1.60 19.32
C THR A 7 15.56 2.53 18.58
N CYS A 8 15.79 3.84 18.69
CA CYS A 8 15.14 4.80 17.81
C CYS A 8 15.61 4.44 16.41
N ILE A 9 14.87 3.54 15.75
CA ILE A 9 15.11 3.22 14.35
C ILE A 9 14.82 4.51 13.61
N ASP A 10 15.83 4.98 12.89
CA ASP A 10 15.72 6.19 12.14
C ASP A 10 14.66 6.01 11.05
N LYS A 11 13.51 6.65 11.25
CA LYS A 11 12.42 6.71 10.25
C LYS A 11 12.86 7.36 8.94
N SER A 12 14.09 7.90 8.86
CA SER A 12 14.70 8.42 7.63
C SER A 12 15.04 7.34 6.60
N LEU A 13 15.25 6.08 7.01
CA LEU A 13 15.71 4.99 6.13
C LEU A 13 14.79 4.72 4.93
N TRP A 14 13.51 5.06 5.05
CA TRP A 14 12.49 4.78 4.04
C TRP A 14 12.05 6.00 3.25
N ARG A 15 12.53 7.20 3.61
CA ARG A 15 12.08 8.43 2.97
C ARG A 15 12.60 8.51 1.54
N LEU A 16 11.67 8.65 0.61
CA LEU A 16 11.94 8.85 -0.81
C LEU A 16 11.69 10.30 -1.16
N SER A 17 12.51 10.89 -2.03
CA SER A 17 12.04 12.03 -2.82
C SER A 17 11.05 11.54 -3.89
N ARG A 18 10.27 12.46 -4.48
CA ARG A 18 9.41 12.12 -5.63
C ARG A 18 10.23 11.57 -6.80
N SER A 19 11.45 12.07 -7.01
CA SER A 19 12.35 11.56 -8.06
C SER A 19 12.76 10.11 -7.79
N ASP A 20 13.17 9.80 -6.56
CA ASP A 20 13.56 8.43 -6.19
C ASP A 20 12.37 7.48 -6.36
N PHE A 21 11.18 7.88 -5.91
CA PHE A 21 9.97 7.10 -6.12
C PHE A 21 9.70 6.84 -7.60
N ASN A 22 9.80 7.86 -8.45
CA ASN A 22 9.60 7.73 -9.89
C ASN A 22 10.62 6.75 -10.52
N GLU A 23 11.89 6.83 -10.13
CA GLU A 23 12.92 5.90 -10.60
C GLU A 23 12.61 4.45 -10.19
N LEU A 24 12.21 4.24 -8.94
CA LEU A 24 11.84 2.91 -8.43
C LEU A 24 10.61 2.33 -9.14
N VAL A 25 9.57 3.14 -9.36
CA VAL A 25 8.36 2.74 -10.10
C VAL A 25 8.71 2.33 -11.53
N ASN A 26 9.59 3.08 -12.21
CA ASN A 26 9.96 2.79 -13.60
C ASN A 26 10.68 1.43 -13.78
N GLN A 27 11.26 0.85 -12.73
CA GLN A 27 11.84 -0.50 -12.78
C GLN A 27 10.79 -1.58 -13.13
N PHE A 28 9.51 -1.34 -12.83
CA PHE A 28 8.42 -2.26 -13.13
C PHE A 28 8.03 -2.31 -14.62
N ARG A 29 8.54 -1.39 -15.46
CA ARG A 29 8.29 -1.42 -16.92
C ARG A 29 8.87 -2.66 -17.61
N THR A 30 9.84 -3.31 -16.99
CA THR A 30 10.61 -4.42 -17.58
C THR A 30 9.89 -5.79 -17.55
N GLY A 31 8.64 -5.83 -17.06
CA GLY A 31 7.65 -6.82 -17.55
C GLY A 31 7.55 -8.16 -16.83
N ARG A 32 7.86 -8.26 -15.53
CA ARG A 32 7.64 -9.50 -14.75
C ARG A 32 6.47 -9.43 -13.77
N TYR A 33 5.92 -8.25 -13.56
CA TYR A 33 4.93 -7.99 -12.53
C TYR A 33 3.61 -7.56 -13.15
N ALA A 34 2.51 -7.82 -12.45
CA ALA A 34 1.16 -7.42 -12.86
C ALA A 34 0.90 -5.90 -12.72
N TRP A 35 1.91 -5.14 -12.29
CA TRP A 35 1.88 -3.69 -12.23
C TRP A 35 2.10 -3.06 -13.60
N VAL A 36 1.26 -2.08 -13.92
CA VAL A 36 1.40 -1.18 -15.06
C VAL A 36 1.92 0.15 -14.56
N VAL A 37 3.04 0.61 -15.11
CA VAL A 37 3.58 1.94 -14.80
C VAL A 37 2.78 2.99 -15.56
N ARG A 38 2.25 3.97 -14.84
CA ARG A 38 1.59 5.15 -15.38
C ARG A 38 2.37 6.40 -15.08
N GLU A 39 2.14 7.42 -15.91
CA GLU A 39 2.77 8.71 -15.77
C GLU A 39 1.86 9.84 -16.24
N LYS A 40 2.04 11.01 -15.63
CA LYS A 40 1.37 12.25 -15.99
C LYS A 40 2.29 13.41 -15.66
N VAL A 41 2.30 14.42 -16.53
CA VAL A 41 2.94 15.69 -16.21
C VAL A 41 1.93 16.61 -15.52
N LYS A 42 2.27 17.09 -14.33
CA LYS A 42 1.50 18.10 -13.60
C LYS A 42 2.25 19.42 -13.61
N ALA A 43 1.49 20.52 -13.76
CA ALA A 43 2.06 21.86 -13.92
C ALA A 43 3.00 22.31 -12.79
N LEU A 44 2.74 21.88 -11.55
CA LEU A 44 3.52 22.27 -10.37
C LEU A 44 4.50 21.18 -9.88
N GLU A 45 4.22 19.91 -10.16
CA GLU A 45 4.98 18.78 -9.62
C GLU A 45 5.90 18.12 -10.64
N GLY A 46 5.82 18.53 -11.91
CA GLY A 46 6.56 17.91 -13.01
C GLY A 46 6.03 16.52 -13.33
N LEU A 47 6.93 15.58 -13.62
CA LEU A 47 6.57 14.20 -13.92
C LEU A 47 6.14 13.47 -12.64
N VAL A 48 4.91 12.98 -12.64
CA VAL A 48 4.35 12.09 -11.61
C VAL A 48 4.20 10.71 -12.21
N THR A 49 4.68 9.68 -11.51
CA THR A 49 4.48 8.28 -11.90
C THR A 49 3.81 7.51 -10.78
N TRP A 50 3.12 6.42 -11.12
CA TRP A 50 2.52 5.49 -10.14
C TRP A 50 2.42 4.09 -10.74
N LEU A 51 2.18 3.10 -9.88
CA LEU A 51 1.84 1.74 -10.30
C LEU A 51 0.32 1.57 -10.30
N GLU A 52 -0.21 0.90 -11.32
CA GLU A 52 -1.61 0.47 -11.42
C GLU A 52 -1.71 -1.04 -11.57
N GLY A 53 -2.69 -1.66 -10.93
CA GLY A 53 -2.92 -3.09 -11.01
C GLY A 53 -4.41 -3.43 -10.87
N ASN A 54 -4.77 -4.64 -11.26
CA ASN A 54 -6.12 -5.17 -11.07
C ASN A 54 -6.04 -6.51 -10.36
N HIS A 55 -6.79 -6.69 -9.29
CA HIS A 55 -6.78 -7.92 -8.51
C HIS A 55 -8.20 -8.35 -8.14
N ARG A 56 -8.47 -9.65 -8.24
CA ARG A 56 -9.73 -10.24 -7.78
C ARG A 56 -9.56 -10.73 -6.36
N LEU A 57 -10.30 -10.14 -5.43
CA LEU A 57 -10.43 -10.64 -4.07
C LEU A 57 -11.50 -11.73 -4.06
N MET A 58 -11.19 -12.89 -3.48
CA MET A 58 -12.07 -14.05 -3.44
C MET A 58 -12.41 -14.41 -1.99
N GLN A 59 -13.69 -14.61 -1.69
CA GLN A 59 -14.13 -15.16 -0.41
C GLN A 59 -14.30 -16.70 -0.48
N PRO A 60 -14.31 -17.41 0.67
CA PRO A 60 -14.55 -18.86 0.71
C PRO A 60 -15.89 -19.30 0.10
N ASN A 61 -16.90 -18.43 0.12
CA ASN A 61 -18.22 -18.64 -0.48
C ASN A 61 -18.23 -18.47 -2.02
N ARG A 62 -17.07 -18.22 -2.65
CA ARG A 62 -16.88 -17.92 -4.08
C ARG A 62 -17.42 -16.58 -4.55
N SER A 63 -17.82 -15.68 -3.65
CA SER A 63 -18.01 -14.28 -3.99
C SER A 63 -16.68 -13.67 -4.40
N GLU A 64 -16.70 -12.82 -5.42
CA GLU A 64 -15.51 -12.13 -5.92
C GLU A 64 -15.77 -10.64 -6.07
N VAL A 65 -14.74 -9.82 -5.80
CA VAL A 65 -14.74 -8.39 -6.09
C VAL A 65 -13.47 -8.07 -6.87
N LEU A 66 -13.64 -7.42 -8.02
CA LEU A 66 -12.52 -6.86 -8.76
C LEU A 66 -12.12 -5.52 -8.15
N VAL A 67 -10.84 -5.37 -7.85
CA VAL A 67 -10.26 -4.19 -7.22
C VAL A 67 -9.20 -3.59 -8.12
N HIS A 68 -9.29 -2.29 -8.35
CA HIS A 68 -8.22 -1.48 -8.92
C HIS A 68 -7.25 -1.10 -7.81
N LEU A 69 -5.96 -1.31 -8.04
CA LEU A 69 -4.87 -1.07 -7.10
C LEU A 69 -3.98 0.04 -7.64
N TYR A 70 -3.50 0.89 -6.73
CA TYR A 70 -2.62 2.00 -7.03
C TYR A 70 -1.49 2.07 -6.00
N VAL A 71 -0.27 2.35 -6.44
CA VAL A 71 0.81 2.77 -5.55
C VAL A 71 1.31 4.13 -5.98
N VAL A 72 1.05 5.14 -5.16
CA VAL A 72 1.37 6.55 -5.40
C VAL A 72 2.41 7.07 -4.42
N TYR A 73 2.98 8.23 -4.70
CA TYR A 73 3.89 8.90 -3.76
C TYR A 73 3.09 9.82 -2.82
N ASN A 74 3.25 9.63 -1.51
CA ASN A 74 2.72 10.54 -0.51
C ASN A 74 3.79 11.57 -0.11
N ALA A 75 3.65 12.81 -0.59
CA ALA A 75 4.61 13.88 -0.34
C ALA A 75 4.72 14.31 1.12
N SER A 76 3.64 14.20 1.90
CA SER A 76 3.63 14.60 3.31
C SER A 76 4.48 13.68 4.19
N TYR A 77 4.58 12.40 3.80
CA TYR A 77 5.34 11.39 4.55
C TYR A 77 6.61 10.95 3.83
N SER A 78 6.82 11.36 2.58
CA SER A 78 7.92 10.94 1.72
C SER A 78 7.98 9.41 1.57
N LEU A 79 6.83 8.77 1.39
CA LEU A 79 6.68 7.31 1.33
C LEU A 79 5.72 6.89 0.21
N PRO A 80 5.84 5.64 -0.30
CA PRO A 80 4.79 5.03 -1.10
C PRO A 80 3.48 4.93 -0.30
N GLN A 81 2.35 5.07 -0.98
CA GLN A 81 1.02 4.90 -0.41
C GLN A 81 0.19 3.97 -1.29
N LEU A 82 -0.44 2.99 -0.64
CA LEU A 82 -1.33 2.03 -1.29
C LEU A 82 -2.71 2.64 -1.34
N CYS A 83 -3.28 2.67 -2.54
CA CYS A 83 -4.66 3.03 -2.74
C CYS A 83 -5.38 1.92 -3.49
N PHE A 84 -6.69 1.84 -3.31
CA PHE A 84 -7.51 0.88 -4.03
C PHE A 84 -8.96 1.34 -4.15
N SER A 85 -9.68 0.78 -5.11
CA SER A 85 -11.12 0.95 -5.24
C SER A 85 -11.73 -0.31 -5.85
N PRO A 86 -12.97 -0.67 -5.47
CA PRO A 86 -13.70 -1.69 -6.22
C PRO A 86 -13.95 -1.17 -7.65
N ALA A 87 -13.96 -2.08 -8.61
CA ALA A 87 -14.22 -1.76 -10.01
C ALA A 87 -15.71 -1.43 -10.26
N SER A 88 -16.61 -1.95 -9.42
CA SER A 88 -18.05 -1.68 -9.45
C SER A 88 -18.49 -0.84 -8.25
N TRP A 89 -19.45 0.06 -8.48
CA TRP A 89 -20.10 0.83 -7.42
C TRP A 89 -20.91 -0.05 -6.46
N ASP A 90 -21.47 -1.15 -6.96
CA ASP A 90 -22.27 -2.08 -6.16
C ASP A 90 -21.44 -2.81 -5.10
N ASP A 91 -20.12 -2.95 -5.33
CA ASP A 91 -19.20 -3.62 -4.41
C ASP A 91 -18.68 -2.68 -3.31
N PHE A 92 -18.90 -1.36 -3.46
CA PHE A 92 -18.37 -0.35 -2.54
C PHE A 92 -18.80 -0.54 -1.08
N PRO A 93 -20.06 -0.86 -0.77
CA PRO A 93 -20.47 -1.13 0.61
C PRO A 93 -19.82 -2.39 1.19
N HIS A 94 -19.43 -3.36 0.35
CA HIS A 94 -19.04 -4.72 0.75
C HIS A 94 -17.54 -4.98 0.72
N ILE A 95 -16.74 -4.07 0.14
CA ILE A 95 -15.28 -4.24 -0.01
C ILE A 95 -14.54 -4.59 1.28
N HIS A 96 -15.03 -4.10 2.42
CA HIS A 96 -14.46 -4.37 3.74
C HIS A 96 -14.56 -5.84 4.15
N GLU A 97 -15.56 -6.57 3.66
CA GLU A 97 -15.76 -8.00 3.91
C GLU A 97 -14.69 -8.86 3.19
N PHE A 98 -14.07 -8.31 2.14
CA PHE A 98 -12.99 -8.96 1.39
C PHE A 98 -11.60 -8.63 1.94
N LEU A 99 -11.51 -7.62 2.80
CA LEU A 99 -10.25 -7.09 3.33
C LEU A 99 -10.28 -7.01 4.87
N PRO A 100 -10.47 -8.13 5.57
CA PRO A 100 -10.67 -8.15 7.03
C PRO A 100 -9.43 -7.71 7.84
N ARG A 101 -8.26 -7.68 7.17
CA ARG A 101 -6.97 -7.24 7.75
C ARG A 101 -6.77 -5.72 7.66
N LEU A 102 -7.68 -5.01 7.02
CA LEU A 102 -7.73 -3.55 6.98
C LEU A 102 -8.85 -3.06 7.89
N LEU A 103 -8.71 -1.82 8.37
CA LEU A 103 -9.70 -1.16 9.20
C LEU A 103 -10.26 0.05 8.47
N PHE A 104 -11.55 0.04 8.18
CA PHE A 104 -12.20 1.08 7.39
C PHE A 104 -12.80 2.16 8.30
N THR A 105 -12.33 3.41 8.19
CA THR A 105 -12.78 4.52 9.05
C THR A 105 -14.26 4.84 8.91
N ASN A 106 -14.83 4.58 7.73
CA ASN A 106 -16.22 4.89 7.40
C ASN A 106 -17.20 3.76 7.78
N ILE A 107 -16.73 2.68 8.41
CA ILE A 107 -17.56 1.53 8.78
C ILE A 107 -17.60 1.41 10.30
N ALA A 108 -18.68 1.94 10.88
CA ALA A 108 -18.83 2.07 12.33
C ALA A 108 -18.74 0.73 13.09
N GLU A 109 -19.17 -0.37 12.48
CA GLU A 109 -19.18 -1.72 13.09
C GLU A 109 -17.77 -2.28 13.34
N GLN A 110 -16.76 -1.85 12.56
CA GLN A 110 -15.37 -2.27 12.80
C GLN A 110 -14.70 -1.49 13.93
N ASN A 111 -15.21 -0.30 14.27
CA ASN A 111 -14.64 0.56 15.31
C ASN A 111 -14.92 0.05 16.73
N SER A 112 -15.93 -0.82 16.91
CA SER A 112 -16.23 -1.47 18.20
C SER A 112 -15.35 -2.68 18.52
N LEU A 113 -14.57 -3.17 17.55
CA LEU A 113 -13.64 -4.31 17.69
C LEU A 113 -12.17 -3.84 17.75
N HIS A 114 -11.95 -2.56 18.07
CA HIS A 114 -10.62 -2.05 18.37
C HIS A 114 -10.13 -2.60 19.71
N ASP A 115 -9.69 -3.85 19.70
CA ASP A 115 -8.71 -4.29 20.67
C ASP A 115 -7.47 -3.42 20.46
N SER A 116 -6.98 -2.82 21.55
CA SER A 116 -5.87 -1.86 21.61
C SER A 116 -4.50 -2.45 21.21
N GLY A 117 -4.48 -3.61 20.55
CA GLY A 117 -3.33 -4.27 19.95
C GLY A 117 -3.53 -4.75 18.51
N SER A 118 -4.58 -4.32 17.80
CA SER A 118 -4.82 -4.68 16.40
C SER A 118 -3.81 -4.01 15.45
N GLU A 119 -2.87 -4.77 14.88
CA GLU A 119 -1.87 -4.34 13.87
C GLU A 119 -2.46 -4.03 12.46
N ARG A 120 -3.78 -3.86 12.36
CA ARG A 120 -4.47 -3.62 11.09
C ARG A 120 -4.31 -2.17 10.64
N PRO A 121 -3.79 -1.90 9.42
CA PRO A 121 -3.69 -0.56 8.89
C PRO A 121 -5.05 0.11 8.77
N LEU A 122 -5.10 1.39 9.10
CA LEU A 122 -6.26 2.22 8.91
C LEU A 122 -6.42 2.59 7.43
N VAL A 123 -7.65 2.58 6.95
CA VAL A 123 -8.01 2.93 5.58
C VAL A 123 -9.15 3.93 5.60
N SER A 124 -9.00 4.99 4.81
CA SER A 124 -10.03 6.01 4.61
C SER A 124 -10.29 6.24 3.13
N TYR A 125 -11.50 6.67 2.80
CA TYR A 125 -11.86 7.04 1.43
C TYR A 125 -11.52 8.50 1.18
N THR A 126 -10.54 8.78 0.33
CA THR A 126 -9.99 10.13 0.13
C THR A 126 -9.72 10.44 -1.34
N TYR A 127 -9.64 11.72 -1.68
CA TYR A 127 -9.25 12.17 -3.01
C TYR A 127 -7.72 12.11 -3.15
N VAL A 128 -7.22 11.46 -4.19
CA VAL A 128 -5.78 11.40 -4.50
C VAL A 128 -5.49 12.21 -5.75
N ASP A 129 -4.75 13.31 -5.58
CA ASP A 129 -4.48 14.26 -6.68
C ASP A 129 -3.63 13.63 -7.81
N ASP A 130 -2.70 12.72 -7.51
CA ASP A 130 -1.93 12.00 -8.54
C ASP A 130 -2.88 11.22 -9.49
N LEU A 131 -3.98 10.69 -8.96
CA LEU A 131 -4.96 9.87 -9.68
C LEU A 131 -6.17 10.67 -10.19
N GLN A 132 -6.42 11.87 -9.65
CA GLN A 132 -7.61 12.69 -9.89
C GLN A 132 -8.93 11.93 -9.63
N THR A 133 -8.96 11.09 -8.59
CA THR A 133 -10.14 10.30 -8.22
C THR A 133 -10.21 10.05 -6.71
N MET A 134 -11.41 9.69 -6.24
CA MET A 134 -11.63 9.18 -4.89
C MET A 134 -11.27 7.69 -4.84
N VAL A 135 -10.47 7.30 -3.85
CA VAL A 135 -10.03 5.91 -3.63
C VAL A 135 -9.91 5.65 -2.13
N TYR A 136 -9.93 4.38 -1.74
CA TYR A 136 -9.48 4.00 -0.41
C TYR A 136 -7.98 4.14 -0.32
N THR A 137 -7.47 4.68 0.77
CA THR A 137 -6.05 4.93 0.99
C THR A 137 -5.62 4.36 2.33
N VAL A 138 -4.56 3.56 2.33
CA VAL A 138 -3.91 3.10 3.57
C VAL A 138 -3.23 4.30 4.23
N HIS A 139 -3.42 4.47 5.53
CA HIS A 139 -2.91 5.61 6.26
C HIS A 139 -1.38 5.56 6.37
N PRO A 140 -0.66 6.62 5.98
CA PRO A 140 0.80 6.58 5.87
C PRO A 140 1.52 6.45 7.22
N CYS A 141 0.87 6.83 8.33
CA CYS A 141 1.39 6.58 9.68
C CYS A 141 1.65 5.08 9.92
N ASP A 142 0.69 4.23 9.54
CA ASP A 142 0.77 2.78 9.73
C ASP A 142 1.82 2.17 8.79
N THR A 143 1.87 2.65 7.54
CA THR A 143 2.89 2.26 6.55
C THR A 143 4.31 2.42 7.09
N SER A 144 4.61 3.54 7.74
CA SER A 144 5.96 3.80 8.27
C SER A 144 6.40 2.79 9.35
N GLY A 145 5.47 2.40 10.22
CA GLY A 145 5.71 1.40 11.25
C GLY A 145 5.89 0.02 10.64
N LEU A 146 5.01 -0.36 9.71
CA LEU A 146 5.04 -1.66 9.06
C LEU A 146 6.30 -1.86 8.19
N MET A 147 6.74 -0.84 7.46
CA MET A 147 8.01 -0.89 6.72
C MET A 147 9.22 -1.08 7.64
N THR A 148 9.18 -0.46 8.82
CA THR A 148 10.23 -0.61 9.82
C THR A 148 10.26 -2.06 10.35
N CYS A 149 9.11 -2.62 10.73
CA CYS A 149 9.01 -4.00 11.17
C CYS A 149 9.45 -4.98 10.08
N GLY A 150 8.94 -4.84 8.86
CA GLY A 150 9.29 -5.72 7.75
C GLY A 150 10.80 -5.77 7.46
N ASN A 151 11.50 -4.64 7.57
CA ASN A 151 12.95 -4.63 7.44
C ASN A 151 13.67 -5.33 8.61
N LEU A 152 13.18 -5.18 9.85
CA LEU A 152 13.72 -5.93 10.99
C LEU A 152 13.49 -7.44 10.83
N ASP A 153 12.38 -7.83 10.21
CA ASP A 153 12.03 -9.21 9.88
C ASP A 153 12.84 -9.75 8.68
N GLY A 154 13.74 -8.94 8.12
CA GLY A 154 14.69 -9.36 7.09
C GLY A 154 14.17 -9.25 5.65
N LEU A 155 13.06 -8.53 5.41
CA LEU A 155 12.63 -8.20 4.05
C LEU A 155 13.73 -7.43 3.32
N LYS A 156 13.96 -7.78 2.05
CA LYS A 156 15.05 -7.25 1.24
C LYS A 156 14.53 -6.46 0.06
N GLY A 157 15.22 -5.37 -0.25
CA GLY A 157 14.99 -4.56 -1.44
C GLY A 157 15.09 -3.08 -1.16
N ASN A 158 14.77 -2.28 -2.17
CA ASN A 158 14.57 -0.84 -2.00
C ASN A 158 13.23 -0.57 -1.28
N ALA A 159 13.00 0.69 -0.88
CA ALA A 159 11.82 1.10 -0.13
C ALA A 159 10.50 0.70 -0.81
N LEU A 160 10.38 0.79 -2.13
CA LEU A 160 9.17 0.40 -2.87
C LEU A 160 8.94 -1.12 -2.83
N ARG A 161 9.99 -1.93 -2.94
CA ARG A 161 9.88 -3.40 -2.85
C ARG A 161 9.46 -3.85 -1.46
N ILE A 162 10.09 -3.32 -0.42
CA ILE A 162 9.74 -3.62 0.98
C ILE A 162 8.31 -3.18 1.27
N PHE A 163 7.93 -1.99 0.80
CA PHE A 163 6.55 -1.51 0.90
C PHE A 163 5.55 -2.51 0.30
N LEU A 164 5.77 -2.98 -0.92
CA LEU A 164 4.89 -3.96 -1.58
C LEU A 164 4.81 -5.28 -0.81
N GLN A 165 5.95 -5.80 -0.33
CA GLN A 165 6.01 -7.02 0.46
C GLN A 165 5.23 -6.90 1.77
N VAL A 166 5.37 -5.77 2.46
CA VAL A 166 4.68 -5.49 3.72
C VAL A 166 3.17 -5.30 3.51
N MET A 167 2.75 -4.67 2.41
CA MET A 167 1.34 -4.42 2.12
C MET A 167 0.59 -5.65 1.60
N ALA A 168 1.30 -6.56 0.91
CA ALA A 168 0.72 -7.75 0.30
C ALA A 168 -0.23 -8.57 1.19
N PRO A 169 0.10 -8.92 2.45
CA PRO A 169 -0.78 -9.71 3.30
C PRO A 169 -2.08 -9.00 3.68
N PHE A 170 -2.16 -7.66 3.60
CA PHE A 170 -3.35 -6.90 3.96
C PHE A 170 -4.38 -6.82 2.83
N ILE A 171 -3.92 -6.85 1.57
CA ILE A 171 -4.78 -6.83 0.36
C ILE A 171 -4.78 -8.19 -0.36
N SER A 172 -4.24 -9.24 0.26
CA SER A 172 -4.15 -10.59 -0.31
C SER A 172 -3.48 -10.62 -1.69
N LEU A 173 -2.47 -9.76 -1.89
CA LEU A 173 -1.80 -9.64 -3.19
C LEU A 173 -1.05 -10.94 -3.55
N PRO A 174 -1.24 -11.48 -4.76
CA PRO A 174 -0.46 -12.62 -5.23
C PRO A 174 0.96 -12.20 -5.60
N THR A 175 1.87 -13.18 -5.67
CA THR A 175 3.31 -12.97 -5.96
C THR A 175 3.58 -12.23 -7.26
N VAL A 176 2.68 -12.28 -8.24
CA VAL A 176 2.80 -11.48 -9.47
C VAL A 176 2.79 -9.96 -9.24
N PHE A 177 2.36 -9.48 -8.06
CA PHE A 177 2.47 -8.07 -7.65
C PHE A 177 3.64 -7.80 -6.69
N ILE A 178 4.31 -8.83 -6.20
CA ILE A 178 5.34 -8.73 -5.16
C ILE A 178 6.70 -8.97 -5.81
N PRO A 179 7.65 -8.03 -5.68
CA PRO A 179 9.00 -8.25 -6.15
C PRO A 179 9.69 -9.35 -5.34
N ASP A 180 9.71 -10.56 -5.89
CA ASP A 180 10.32 -11.75 -5.30
C ASP A 180 11.74 -12.00 -5.82
N ASP A 181 12.41 -11.00 -6.42
CA ASP A 181 13.83 -11.10 -6.80
C ASP A 181 14.73 -11.11 -5.54
N VAL A 182 14.58 -12.15 -4.73
CA VAL A 182 15.64 -12.75 -3.96
C VAL A 182 16.51 -13.45 -5.00
N ALA A 183 17.60 -12.80 -5.39
CA ALA A 183 18.74 -13.58 -5.85
C ALA A 183 19.07 -14.55 -4.70
N LEU A 184 18.80 -15.84 -4.95
CA LEU A 184 19.36 -16.93 -4.16
C LEU A 184 20.88 -16.76 -4.08
#